data_AF-A0A0D0F799-F1
#
_entry.id   AF-A0A0D0F799-F1
#
_cell.length_a   1.000
_cell.length_b   1.000
_cell.length_c   1.000
_cell.angle_alpha   90.00
_cell.angle_beta   90.00
_cell.angle_gamma   90.00
#
_symmetry.space_group_name_H-M   'P 1'
#
loop_
_entity.id
_entity.type
_entity.pdbx_description
1 polymer ?
#
loop_
_entity_poly.entity_id
_entity_poly.type
_entity_poly.pdbx_seq_one_letter_code
_entity_poly.pdbx_strand_id
1 'polypeptide(L)'
;MKKFLKNVNTVGLIAILLAGGLIFTQSAFKNVHPDRFATSYFFNGDDNSMIKTPGAWDTQLDLDRFRCELVTNTPCELVIPAGETLEDYLDHHTPQQIIKDSKSRRVFAP
;
A
#
# COMPACT_ATOMS: atom_id res chain seq x y z
N MET A 1 41.20 43.76 -11.17
CA MET A 1 40.34 42.62 -11.57
C MET A 1 39.01 42.66 -10.81
N LYS A 2 38.00 43.46 -11.21
CA LYS A 2 36.63 43.36 -10.64
C LYS A 2 35.59 43.91 -11.64
N LYS A 3 35.37 43.21 -12.76
CA LYS A 3 34.25 43.47 -13.70
C LYS A 3 33.72 42.14 -14.24
N PHE A 4 33.28 41.23 -13.36
CA PHE A 4 32.83 39.90 -13.80
C PHE A 4 31.42 39.48 -13.35
N LEU A 5 30.64 40.37 -12.71
CA LEU A 5 29.35 39.96 -12.13
C LEU A 5 28.24 40.98 -12.37
N LYS A 6 28.03 41.41 -13.61
CA LYS A 6 26.82 42.20 -13.96
C LYS A 6 25.85 41.56 -14.94
N ASN A 7 26.19 40.43 -15.57
CA ASN A 7 25.30 39.76 -16.52
C ASN A 7 25.10 38.28 -16.16
N VAL A 8 24.65 38.01 -14.93
CA VAL A 8 24.09 36.69 -14.62
C VAL A 8 22.63 36.75 -15.02
N ASN A 9 22.32 36.29 -16.24
CA ASN A 9 20.98 36.22 -16.79
C ASN A 9 20.15 35.33 -15.85
N THR A 10 19.23 35.92 -15.09
CA THR A 10 18.44 35.29 -14.00
C THR A 10 17.79 33.97 -14.43
N VAL A 11 17.49 33.83 -15.73
CA VAL A 11 16.92 32.65 -16.37
C VAL A 11 17.86 31.42 -16.31
N GLY A 12 19.17 31.62 -16.44
CA GLY A 12 20.15 30.53 -16.43
C GLY A 12 20.35 29.89 -15.06
N LEU A 13 20.17 30.67 -13.99
CA LEU A 13 20.36 30.20 -12.61
C LEU A 13 19.16 29.34 -12.14
N ILE A 14 17.96 29.63 -12.66
CA ILE A 14 16.74 28.85 -12.40
C ILE A 14 16.81 27.48 -13.11
N ALA A 15 17.38 27.42 -14.32
CA ALA A 15 17.53 26.17 -15.07
C ALA A 15 18.46 25.17 -14.36
N ILE A 16 19.53 25.66 -13.72
CA ILE A 16 20.48 24.81 -12.97
C ILE A 16 19.83 24.28 -11.68
N LEU A 17 19.02 25.08 -10.98
CA LEU A 17 18.27 24.65 -9.79
C LEU A 17 17.22 23.58 -10.12
N LEU A 18 16.53 23.70 -11.26
CA LEU A 18 15.55 22.70 -11.69
C LEU A 18 16.20 21.39 -12.15
N ALA A 19 17.34 21.45 -12.86
CA ALA A 19 18.07 20.26 -13.28
C ALA A 19 18.70 19.51 -12.09
N GLY A 20 19.17 20.22 -11.06
CA GLY A 20 19.69 19.62 -9.83
C GLY A 20 18.62 18.93 -9.00
N GLY A 21 17.39 19.47 -8.95
CA GLY A 21 16.28 18.90 -8.19
C GLY A 21 15.73 17.57 -8.73
N LEU A 22 15.84 17.32 -10.04
CA LEU A 22 15.31 16.11 -10.67
C LEU A 22 16.21 14.86 -10.53
N ILE A 23 17.47 15.02 -10.15
CA ILE A 23 18.39 13.87 -9.94
C ILE A 23 18.18 13.25 -8.54
N PHE A 24 17.68 14.03 -7.57
CA PHE A 24 17.41 13.54 -6.21
C PHE A 24 16.06 12.80 -6.08
N THR A 25 15.10 13.02 -6.98
CA THR A 25 13.80 12.35 -6.87
C THR A 25 13.82 10.91 -7.37
N GLN A 26 14.69 10.55 -8.33
CA GLN A 26 14.78 9.16 -8.79
C GLN A 26 15.57 8.25 -7.84
N SER A 27 16.46 8.83 -7.03
CA SER A 27 17.28 8.08 -6.07
C SER A 27 16.55 7.78 -4.75
N ALA A 28 15.45 8.49 -4.46
CA ALA A 28 14.64 8.29 -3.25
C ALA A 28 13.72 7.05 -3.31
N PHE A 29 13.50 6.48 -4.49
CA PHE A 29 12.60 5.32 -4.67
C PHE A 29 13.32 3.98 -4.86
N LYS A 30 14.66 3.95 -4.87
CA LYS A 30 15.41 2.69 -5.06
C LYS A 30 15.61 1.87 -3.78
N ASN A 31 15.38 2.48 -2.60
CA ASN A 31 15.49 1.84 -1.28
C ASN A 31 14.18 1.90 -0.49
N VAL A 32 13.07 1.93 -1.21
CA VAL A 32 11.74 1.81 -0.65
C VAL A 32 11.51 0.31 -0.54
N HIS A 33 11.54 -0.25 0.68
CA HIS A 33 11.24 -1.65 0.95
C HIS A 33 10.17 -2.19 -0.01
N PRO A 34 10.32 -3.41 -0.57
CA PRO A 34 9.33 -3.97 -1.50
C PRO A 34 7.89 -3.97 -0.94
N ASP A 35 7.76 -3.84 0.39
CA ASP A 35 6.50 -3.78 1.12
C ASP A 35 5.86 -2.38 1.18
N ARG A 36 6.54 -1.30 0.76
CA ARG A 36 6.03 0.09 0.92
C ARG A 36 4.88 0.46 -0.04
N PHE A 37 4.51 -0.43 -0.96
CA PHE A 37 3.30 -0.30 -1.79
C PHE A 37 2.35 -1.48 -1.62
N ALA A 38 2.55 -2.29 -0.57
CA ALA A 38 1.57 -3.32 -0.24
C ALA A 38 0.27 -2.65 0.24
N THR A 39 -0.87 -3.18 -0.19
CA THR A 39 -2.19 -2.68 0.21
C THR A 39 -2.80 -3.66 1.20
N SER A 40 -3.20 -3.15 2.37
CA SER A 40 -3.97 -3.92 3.34
C SER A 40 -5.45 -3.88 2.96
N TYR A 41 -6.06 -5.06 2.94
CA TYR A 41 -7.48 -5.27 2.73
C TYR A 41 -8.04 -5.98 3.95
N PHE A 42 -9.17 -5.48 4.44
CA PHE A 42 -9.90 -5.97 5.58
C PHE A 42 -11.16 -6.66 5.11
N PHE A 43 -11.28 -7.94 5.44
CA PHE A 43 -12.46 -8.71 5.07
C PHE A 43 -13.65 -8.21 5.89
N ASN A 44 -14.81 -7.99 5.27
CA ASN A 44 -16.04 -7.46 5.87
C ASN A 44 -17.14 -8.52 6.05
N GLY A 45 -16.95 -9.77 5.61
CA GLY A 45 -17.94 -10.84 5.69
C GLY A 45 -18.04 -11.55 7.06
N ASP A 46 -19.24 -12.00 7.42
CA ASP A 46 -19.49 -12.67 8.70
C ASP A 46 -18.84 -14.07 8.78
N ASP A 47 -18.65 -14.72 7.63
CA ASP A 47 -18.04 -16.03 7.50
C ASP A 47 -17.15 -16.14 6.24
N ASN A 48 -16.56 -17.32 6.02
CA ASN A 48 -15.64 -17.55 4.90
C ASN A 48 -16.32 -17.69 3.53
N SER A 49 -17.66 -17.64 3.44
CA SER A 49 -18.36 -17.85 2.16
C SER A 49 -18.05 -16.77 1.13
N MET A 50 -17.76 -15.55 1.59
CA MET A 50 -17.51 -14.39 0.72
C MET A 50 -16.03 -14.10 0.50
N ILE A 51 -15.12 -14.94 0.99
CA ILE A 51 -13.66 -14.67 0.97
C ILE A 51 -13.10 -14.42 -0.43
N LYS A 52 -13.67 -15.06 -1.46
CA LYS A 52 -13.30 -14.90 -2.88
C LYS A 52 -14.02 -13.73 -3.56
N THR A 53 -14.87 -12.99 -2.85
CA THR A 53 -15.61 -11.85 -3.39
C THR A 53 -14.82 -10.57 -3.12
N PRO A 54 -14.28 -9.88 -4.14
CA PRO A 54 -13.49 -8.66 -3.93
C PRO A 54 -14.25 -7.58 -3.14
N GLY A 55 -15.54 -7.39 -3.42
CA GLY A 55 -16.39 -6.44 -2.68
C GLY A 55 -16.65 -6.78 -1.21
N ALA A 56 -16.24 -7.97 -0.76
CA ALA A 56 -16.26 -8.35 0.65
C ALA A 56 -14.98 -7.90 1.38
N TRP A 57 -14.10 -7.16 0.72
CA TRP A 57 -12.89 -6.60 1.32
C TRP A 57 -12.90 -5.10 1.16
N ASP A 58 -12.40 -4.41 2.18
CA ASP A 58 -12.28 -2.96 2.21
C ASP A 58 -10.86 -2.56 2.59
N THR A 59 -10.40 -1.42 2.12
CA THR A 59 -9.12 -0.83 2.57
C THR A 59 -9.26 -0.12 3.92
N GLN A 60 -10.50 0.10 4.37
CA GLN A 60 -10.80 0.71 5.66
C GLN A 60 -11.18 -0.36 6.69
N LEU A 61 -10.56 -0.26 7.87
CA LEU A 61 -10.92 -1.09 9.02
C LEU A 61 -12.12 -0.46 9.75
N ASP A 62 -13.28 -1.11 9.72
CA ASP A 62 -14.46 -0.73 10.52
C ASP A 62 -14.29 -1.22 11.98
N LEU A 63 -13.68 -0.36 12.80
CA LEU A 63 -13.40 -0.62 14.22
C LEU A 63 -14.65 -0.74 15.09
N ASP A 64 -15.79 -0.20 14.65
CA ASP A 64 -17.04 -0.20 15.42
C ASP A 64 -17.67 -1.59 15.43
N ARG A 65 -17.42 -2.40 14.39
CA ARG A 65 -17.96 -3.75 14.24
C ARG A 65 -16.92 -4.87 14.35
N PHE A 66 -15.64 -4.58 14.09
CA PHE A 66 -14.62 -5.62 13.99
C PHE A 66 -13.34 -5.27 14.75
N ARG A 67 -12.82 -6.25 15.48
CA ARG A 67 -11.46 -6.19 16.04
C ARG A 67 -10.64 -7.37 15.53
N CYS A 68 -9.44 -7.08 15.04
CA CYS A 68 -8.47 -8.10 14.64
C CYS A 68 -7.58 -8.47 15.83
N GLU A 69 -8.16 -9.12 16.86
CA GLU A 69 -7.47 -9.36 18.13
C GLU A 69 -7.24 -10.85 18.46
N LEU A 70 -7.97 -11.80 17.84
CA LEU A 70 -7.86 -13.25 18.15
C LEU A 70 -7.92 -14.15 16.90
N VAL A 71 -7.50 -15.41 17.08
CA VAL A 71 -7.44 -16.46 16.05
C VAL A 71 -8.82 -17.12 15.84
N THR A 72 -9.68 -16.55 15.00
CA THR A 72 -10.92 -17.21 14.50
C THR A 72 -10.69 -17.84 13.12
N ASN A 73 -11.63 -18.59 12.57
CA ASN A 73 -11.46 -19.18 11.23
C ASN A 73 -11.62 -18.18 10.07
N THR A 74 -12.03 -16.95 10.37
CA THR A 74 -12.34 -15.92 9.38
C THR A 74 -11.16 -14.97 9.19
N PRO A 75 -10.71 -14.70 7.95
CA PRO A 75 -9.71 -13.69 7.68
C PRO A 75 -10.17 -12.33 8.20
N CYS A 76 -9.25 -11.56 8.77
CA CYS A 76 -9.48 -10.17 9.15
C CYS A 76 -8.73 -9.22 8.22
N GLU A 77 -7.45 -9.51 7.98
CA GLU A 77 -6.55 -8.68 7.20
C GLU A 77 -5.75 -9.52 6.20
N LEU A 78 -5.70 -9.05 4.97
CA LEU A 78 -4.86 -9.56 3.90
C LEU A 78 -3.96 -8.43 3.40
N VAL A 79 -2.68 -8.72 3.16
CA VAL A 79 -1.74 -7.73 2.65
C VAL A 79 -1.24 -8.18 1.30
N ILE A 80 -1.63 -7.43 0.28
CA ILE A 80 -1.35 -7.74 -1.11
C ILE A 80 -0.09 -6.99 -1.54
N PRO A 81 0.90 -7.67 -2.13
CA PRO A 81 2.14 -7.06 -2.54
C PRO A 81 1.93 -6.02 -3.64
N ALA A 82 2.92 -5.14 -3.79
CA ALA A 82 2.92 -4.13 -4.83
C ALA A 82 2.82 -4.76 -6.23
N GLY A 83 1.93 -4.22 -7.08
CA GLY A 83 1.78 -4.66 -8.46
C GLY A 83 0.78 -5.80 -8.68
N GLU A 84 0.07 -6.22 -7.64
CA GLU A 84 -1.04 -7.17 -7.70
C GLU A 84 -2.32 -6.50 -7.21
N THR A 85 -3.46 -6.78 -7.85
CA THR A 85 -4.77 -6.29 -7.41
C THR A 85 -5.42 -7.28 -6.44
N LEU A 86 -6.45 -6.83 -5.70
CA LEU A 86 -7.22 -7.73 -4.86
C LEU A 86 -7.88 -8.83 -5.69
N GLU A 87 -8.47 -8.46 -6.82
CA GLU A 87 -9.10 -9.38 -7.75
C GLU A 87 -8.12 -10.46 -8.22
N ASP A 88 -6.95 -10.06 -8.71
CA ASP A 88 -5.93 -10.98 -9.22
C ASP A 88 -5.42 -11.92 -8.11
N TYR A 89 -5.15 -11.38 -6.92
CA TYR A 89 -4.70 -12.18 -5.79
C TYR A 89 -5.76 -13.21 -5.39
N LEU A 90 -7.01 -12.75 -5.22
CA LEU A 90 -8.10 -13.62 -4.82
C LEU A 90 -8.28 -14.72 -5.85
N ASP A 91 -8.27 -14.44 -7.16
CA ASP A 91 -8.45 -15.44 -8.21
C ASP A 91 -7.37 -16.53 -8.22
N HIS A 92 -6.11 -16.16 -8.03
CA HIS A 92 -4.98 -17.11 -8.03
C HIS A 92 -4.85 -17.95 -6.75
N HIS A 93 -5.55 -17.59 -5.68
CA HIS A 93 -5.46 -18.29 -4.40
C HIS A 93 -6.76 -19.04 -4.04
N THR A 94 -6.59 -20.21 -3.42
CA THR A 94 -7.70 -20.95 -2.80
C THR A 94 -8.16 -20.27 -1.51
N PRO A 95 -9.43 -20.44 -1.09
CA PRO A 95 -9.92 -19.93 0.20
C PRO A 95 -9.00 -20.29 1.38
N GLN A 96 -8.48 -21.51 1.40
CA GLN A 96 -7.59 -22.00 2.46
C GLN A 96 -6.23 -21.30 2.45
N GLN A 97 -5.69 -20.97 1.27
CA GLN A 97 -4.47 -20.18 1.14
C GLN A 97 -4.70 -18.75 1.64
N ILE A 98 -5.81 -18.11 1.26
CA ILE A 98 -6.15 -16.76 1.71
C ILE A 98 -6.30 -16.70 3.24
N ILE A 99 -6.96 -17.70 3.85
CA ILE A 99 -7.09 -17.81 5.32
C ILE A 99 -5.74 -17.99 6.01
N LYS A 100 -4.81 -18.72 5.37
CA LYS A 100 -3.46 -18.96 5.90
C LYS A 100 -2.58 -17.72 5.79
N ASP A 101 -2.70 -16.99 4.69
CA ASP A 101 -1.90 -15.80 4.38
C ASP A 101 -2.44 -14.55 5.08
N SER A 102 -3.67 -14.59 5.61
CA SER A 102 -4.22 -13.51 6.42
C SER A 102 -3.36 -13.26 7.67
N LYS A 103 -2.99 -12.01 7.90
CA LYS A 103 -2.13 -11.61 9.03
C LYS A 103 -2.84 -11.76 10.38
N SER A 104 -4.16 -11.62 10.34
CA SER A 104 -5.00 -11.45 11.53
C SER A 104 -6.37 -12.07 11.28
N ARG A 105 -7.04 -12.51 12.34
CA ARG A 105 -8.38 -13.12 12.30
C ARG A 105 -9.36 -12.30 13.15
N ARG A 106 -10.65 -12.36 12.80
CA ARG A 106 -11.69 -11.42 13.26
C ARG A 106 -12.34 -11.87 14.57
N VAL A 107 -12.60 -10.94 15.48
CA VAL A 107 -13.45 -11.14 16.67
C VAL A 107 -14.66 -10.24 16.58
N PHE A 108 -15.84 -10.80 16.80
CA PHE A 108 -17.06 -10.02 16.95
C PHE A 108 -17.16 -9.52 18.39
N ALA A 109 -17.46 -8.23 18.56
CA ALA A 109 -17.84 -7.72 19.86
C ALA A 109 -19.17 -8.38 20.29
N PRO A 110 -19.32 -8.77 21.58
CA PRO A 110 -20.55 -9.37 22.10
C PRO A 110 -21.73 -8.41 22.09
#